data_AF-A0A2I6S791-F1
#
_entry.id   AF-A0A2I6S791-F1
#
_cell.length_a   1.000
_cell.length_b   1.000
_cell.length_c   1.000
_cell.angle_alpha   90.00
_cell.angle_beta   90.00
_cell.angle_gamma   90.00
#
_symmetry.space_group_name_H-M   'P 1'
#
loop_
_entity.id
_entity.type
_entity.pdbx_description
1 polymer ?
#
loop_
_entity_poly.entity_id
_entity_poly.type
_entity_poly.pdbx_seq_one_letter_code
_entity_poly.pdbx_strand_id
1 'polypeptide(L)'
;MTAHATPQRATLIWLFLLAATAVAWWLGETGAAGPAIFAMLFGFALVKGALILLDYMALRHAPLLWRALTLGWLIAVIALIALAYWRGLTP
;
A
#
# COMPACT_ATOMS: atom_id res chain seq x y z
N MET A 1 31.95 -0.63 -2.60
CA MET A 1 31.35 -1.97 -2.42
C MET A 1 29.86 -1.78 -2.27
N THR A 2 29.12 -2.25 -3.26
CA THR A 2 27.74 -1.87 -3.54
C THR A 2 26.77 -2.49 -2.54
N ALA A 3 26.05 -1.64 -1.81
CA ALA A 3 24.92 -2.03 -0.99
C ALA A 3 23.73 -2.41 -1.89
N HIS A 4 23.85 -3.51 -2.65
CA HIS A 4 22.70 -4.11 -3.29
C HIS A 4 21.84 -4.76 -2.21
N ALA A 5 20.56 -4.39 -2.14
CA ALA A 5 19.61 -5.11 -1.31
C ALA A 5 19.72 -6.61 -1.64
N THR A 6 19.92 -7.45 -0.62
CA THR A 6 20.09 -8.90 -0.82
C THR A 6 18.88 -9.44 -1.59
N PRO A 7 19.07 -10.19 -2.68
CA PRO A 7 17.99 -10.63 -3.57
C PRO A 7 16.84 -11.31 -2.82
N GLN A 8 17.14 -12.02 -1.73
CA GLN A 8 16.17 -12.62 -0.82
C GLN A 8 15.11 -11.64 -0.29
N ARG A 9 15.48 -10.41 0.08
CA ARG A 9 14.54 -9.43 0.62
C ARG A 9 13.58 -8.92 -0.44
N ALA A 10 14.07 -8.69 -1.67
CA ALA A 10 13.23 -8.29 -2.78
C ALA A 10 12.24 -9.43 -3.15
N THR A 11 12.70 -10.68 -3.15
CA THR A 11 11.83 -11.86 -3.37
C THR A 11 10.74 -11.99 -2.32
N LEU A 12 11.05 -11.77 -1.04
CA LEU A 12 10.04 -11.82 0.03
C LEU A 12 8.98 -10.72 -0.11
N ILE A 13 9.41 -9.49 -0.44
CA ILE A 13 8.48 -8.38 -0.71
C ILE A 13 7.62 -8.71 -1.92
N TRP A 14 8.20 -9.25 -2.99
CA TRP A 14 7.47 -9.67 -4.17
C TRP A 14 6.41 -10.74 -3.88
N LEU A 15 6.78 -11.79 -3.12
CA LEU A 15 5.84 -12.83 -2.69
C LEU A 15 4.70 -12.27 -1.85
N PHE A 16 5.02 -11.36 -0.92
CA PHE A 16 4.01 -10.67 -0.12
C PHE A 16 3.06 -9.84 -1.01
N LEU A 17 3.58 -9.11 -1.99
CA LEU A 17 2.76 -8.31 -2.91
C LEU A 17 1.84 -9.20 -3.76
N LEU A 18 2.30 -10.37 -4.20
CA LEU A 18 1.47 -11.36 -4.88
C LEU A 18 0.36 -11.88 -3.98
N ALA A 19 0.69 -12.32 -2.76
CA ALA A 19 -0.29 -12.81 -1.80
C ALA A 19 -1.35 -11.75 -1.47
N ALA A 20 -0.93 -10.50 -1.23
CA ALA A 20 -1.84 -9.38 -1.00
C ALA A 20 -2.74 -9.10 -2.21
N THR A 21 -2.27 -9.33 -3.43
CA THR A 21 -3.08 -9.18 -4.66
C THR A 21 -4.09 -10.31 -4.78
N ALA A 22 -3.70 -11.56 -4.52
CA ALA A 22 -4.61 -12.70 -4.55
C ALA A 22 -5.74 -12.56 -3.52
N VAL A 23 -5.41 -12.10 -2.30
CA VAL A 23 -6.42 -11.83 -1.26
C VAL A 23 -7.38 -10.71 -1.67
N ALA A 24 -6.86 -9.60 -2.19
CA ALA A 24 -7.70 -8.49 -2.65
C ALA A 24 -8.63 -8.92 -3.81
N TRP A 25 -8.13 -9.73 -4.74
CA TRP A 25 -8.93 -10.29 -5.83
C TRP A 25 -10.04 -11.21 -5.31
N TRP A 26 -9.72 -12.12 -4.41
CA TRP A 26 -10.69 -13.03 -3.80
C TRP A 26 -11.79 -12.30 -3.00
N LEU A 27 -11.41 -11.25 -2.27
CA LEU A 27 -12.35 -10.35 -1.58
C LEU A 27 -13.30 -9.64 -2.56
N GLY A 28 -12.80 -9.25 -3.74
CA GLY A 28 -13.62 -8.67 -4.80
C GLY A 28 -14.62 -9.66 -5.40
N GLU A 29 -14.17 -10.89 -5.67
CA GLU A 29 -14.99 -11.93 -6.30
C GLU A 29 -16.13 -12.42 -5.40
N THR A 30 -15.89 -12.45 -4.10
CA THR A 30 -16.92 -12.81 -3.11
C THR A 30 -17.98 -11.72 -2.92
N GLY A 31 -17.83 -10.55 -3.55
CA GLY A 31 -18.72 -9.40 -3.37
C GLY A 31 -18.69 -8.86 -1.94
N ALA A 32 -17.64 -9.17 -1.17
CA ALA A 32 -17.54 -8.79 0.22
C ALA A 32 -17.54 -7.25 0.33
N ALA A 33 -18.53 -6.70 1.02
CA ALA A 33 -18.73 -5.27 1.16
C ALA A 33 -18.91 -4.89 2.63
N GLY A 34 -18.59 -3.63 2.93
CA GLY A 34 -18.78 -3.03 4.25
C GLY A 34 -17.50 -2.43 4.84
N PRO A 35 -17.61 -1.74 5.99
CA PRO A 35 -16.53 -0.94 6.56
C PRO A 35 -15.26 -1.74 6.85
N ALA A 36 -15.39 -2.99 7.31
CA ALA A 36 -14.27 -3.86 7.61
C ALA A 36 -13.48 -4.27 6.35
N ILE A 37 -14.18 -4.62 5.27
CA ILE A 37 -13.55 -4.96 3.99
C ILE A 37 -12.87 -3.74 3.39
N PHE A 38 -13.53 -2.58 3.46
CA PHE A 38 -12.94 -1.30 3.07
C PHE A 38 -11.64 -1.03 3.84
N ALA A 39 -11.65 -1.10 5.17
CA ALA A 39 -10.47 -0.89 6.00
C ALA A 39 -9.33 -1.86 5.66
N MET A 40 -9.65 -3.13 5.37
CA MET A 40 -8.66 -4.14 4.96
C MET A 40 -8.03 -3.81 3.60
N LEU A 41 -8.84 -3.46 2.60
CA LEU A 41 -8.35 -3.08 1.27
C LEU A 41 -7.49 -1.82 1.32
N PHE A 42 -7.86 -0.84 2.14
CA PHE A 42 -7.06 0.35 2.39
C PHE A 42 -5.74 0.03 3.08
N GLY A 43 -5.76 -0.86 4.08
CA GLY A 43 -4.56 -1.37 4.71
C GLY A 43 -3.62 -2.02 3.69
N PHE A 44 -4.15 -2.86 2.79
CA PHE A 44 -3.35 -3.42 1.70
C PHE A 44 -2.80 -2.34 0.77
N ALA A 45 -3.60 -1.36 0.35
CA ALA A 45 -3.14 -0.28 -0.51
C ALA A 45 -1.99 0.51 0.13
N LEU A 46 -2.09 0.83 1.43
CA LEU A 46 -1.06 1.54 2.18
C LEU A 46 0.23 0.74 2.29
N VAL A 47 0.14 -0.52 2.72
CA VAL A 47 1.31 -1.39 2.92
C VAL A 47 1.99 -1.70 1.58
N LYS A 48 1.23 -2.08 0.54
CA LYS A 48 1.77 -2.36 -0.79
C LYS A 48 2.42 -1.11 -1.38
N GLY A 49 1.76 0.04 -1.29
CA GLY A 49 2.29 1.32 -1.76
C GLY A 49 3.59 1.69 -1.05
N ALA A 50 3.64 1.61 0.28
CA ALA A 50 4.84 1.91 1.06
C ALA A 50 6.02 1.00 0.70
N LEU A 51 5.78 -0.31 0.54
CA LEU A 51 6.81 -1.27 0.14
C LEU A 51 7.35 -0.96 -1.26
N ILE A 52 6.49 -0.62 -2.23
CA ILE A 52 6.93 -0.24 -3.58
C ILE A 52 7.75 1.04 -3.56
N LEU A 53 7.27 2.09 -2.86
CA LEU A 53 7.98 3.37 -2.77
C LEU A 53 9.37 3.19 -2.14
N LEU A 54 9.46 2.49 -1.00
CA LEU A 54 10.69 2.39 -0.24
C LEU A 54 11.70 1.43 -0.88
N ASP A 55 11.23 0.28 -1.38
CA ASP A 55 12.11 -0.83 -1.77
C ASP A 55 12.28 -0.99 -3.28
N TYR A 56 11.26 -0.70 -4.10
CA TYR A 56 11.34 -0.81 -5.56
C TYR A 56 11.73 0.51 -6.24
N MET A 57 11.19 1.64 -5.77
CA MET A 57 11.57 2.97 -6.29
C MET A 57 12.88 3.50 -5.67
N ALA A 58 13.52 2.73 -4.79
CA ALA A 58 14.75 3.08 -4.09
C ALA A 58 14.71 4.44 -3.33
N LEU A 59 13.51 4.97 -3.02
CA LEU A 59 13.35 6.20 -2.22
C LEU A 59 13.90 6.05 -0.80
N ARG A 60 14.22 4.83 -0.36
CA ARG A 60 14.98 4.59 0.87
C ARG A 60 16.30 5.36 0.93
N HIS A 61 16.97 5.54 -0.21
CA HIS A 61 18.24 6.27 -0.30
C HIS A 61 18.09 7.72 -0.80
N ALA A 62 16.86 8.13 -1.12
CA ALA A 62 16.56 9.49 -1.55
C ALA A 62 16.53 10.47 -0.35
N PRO A 63 16.69 11.79 -0.60
CA PRO A 63 16.58 12.81 0.43
C PRO A 63 15.25 12.69 1.19
N LEU A 64 15.29 12.89 2.51
CA LEU A 64 14.14 12.76 3.41
C LEU A 64 12.90 13.55 2.92
N LEU A 65 13.12 14.71 2.29
CA LEU A 65 12.04 15.52 1.72
C LEU A 65 11.23 14.77 0.67
N TRP A 66 11.88 14.09 -0.28
CA TRP A 66 11.21 13.35 -1.35
C TRP A 66 10.48 12.12 -0.81
N ARG A 67 11.08 11.43 0.16
CA ARG A 67 10.47 10.29 0.85
C ARG A 67 9.23 10.71 1.64
N ALA A 68 9.32 11.82 2.38
CA ALA A 68 8.21 12.34 3.18
C ALA A 68 7.08 12.88 2.30
N LEU A 69 7.42 13.56 1.20
CA LEU A 69 6.43 14.11 0.28
C LEU A 69 5.64 13.00 -0.44
N THR A 70 6.32 11.95 -0.91
CA THR A 70 5.65 10.82 -1.59
C THR A 70 4.85 9.93 -0.63
N LEU A 71 5.37 9.62 0.55
CA LEU A 71 4.61 8.89 1.57
C LEU A 71 3.45 9.72 2.12
N GLY A 72 3.70 11.00 2.39
CA GLY A 72 2.67 11.93 2.85
C GLY A 72 1.55 12.07 1.83
N TRP A 73 1.89 12.16 0.54
CA TRP A 73 0.90 12.14 -0.53
C TRP A 73 0.09 10.85 -0.57
N LEU A 74 0.73 9.68 -0.47
CA LEU A 74 0.03 8.39 -0.43
C LEU A 74 -0.95 8.32 0.75
N ILE A 75 -0.51 8.73 1.94
CA ILE A 75 -1.36 8.80 3.15
C ILE A 75 -2.51 9.78 2.94
N ALA A 76 -2.25 10.94 2.36
CA ALA A 76 -3.27 11.95 2.09
C ALA A 76 -4.35 11.43 1.14
N VAL A 77 -3.97 10.80 0.03
CA VAL A 77 -4.91 10.18 -0.92
C VAL A 77 -5.75 9.11 -0.23
N ILE A 78 -5.12 8.24 0.55
CA ILE A 78 -5.81 7.19 1.30
C ILE A 78 -6.80 7.79 2.30
N ALA A 79 -6.40 8.82 3.05
CA ALA A 79 -7.25 9.50 4.01
C ALA A 79 -8.45 10.18 3.33
N LEU A 80 -8.24 10.81 2.17
CA LEU A 80 -9.31 11.45 1.40
C LEU A 80 -10.34 10.45 0.89
N ILE A 81 -9.90 9.31 0.34
CA ILE A 81 -10.82 8.29 -0.15
C ILE A 81 -11.57 7.62 1.03
N ALA A 82 -10.88 7.39 2.16
CA ALA A 82 -11.52 6.87 3.37
C ALA A 82 -12.57 7.86 3.93
N LEU A 83 -12.28 9.16 3.93
CA LEU A 83 -13.22 10.21 4.32
C LEU A 83 -14.42 10.27 3.37
N ALA A 84 -14.19 10.16 2.05
CA ALA A 84 -15.27 10.14 1.06
C ALA A 84 -16.19 8.93 1.27
N TYR A 85 -15.62 7.76 1.55
CA TYR A 85 -16.38 6.56 1.89
C TYR A 85 -17.22 6.76 3.15
N TRP A 86 -16.64 7.33 4.22
CA TRP A 86 -17.36 7.63 5.45
C TRP A 86 -18.54 8.58 5.19
N ARG A 87 -18.32 9.64 4.42
CA ARG A 87 -19.36 10.60 4.04
C ARG A 87 -20.46 9.97 3.20
N GLY A 88 -20.14 8.99 2.35
CA GLY A 88 -21.14 8.24 1.59
C GLY A 88 -21.94 7.23 2.43
N LEU A 89 -21.40 6.81 3.57
CA LEU A 89 -22.07 5.91 4.53
C LEU A 89 -23.04 6.62 5.47
N THR A 90 -22.78 7.89 5.77
CA THR A 90 -23.64 8.75 6.58
C THR A 90 -24.60 9.52 5.66
N PRO A 91 -25.89 9.15 5.56
CA PRO A 91 -26.86 9.87 4.74
C PRO A 91 -27.12 11.30 5.23
#